data_AF-A0A2X3CU98-F1
#
_entry.id   AF-A0A2X3CU98-F1
#
_cell.length_a   1.000
_cell.length_b   1.000
_cell.length_c   1.000
_cell.angle_alpha   90.00
_cell.angle_beta   90.00
_cell.angle_gamma   90.00
#
_symmetry.space_group_name_H-M   'P 1'
#
loop_
_entity.id
_entity.type
_entity.pdbx_description
1 polymer ?
#
loop_
_entity_poly.entity_id
_entity_poly.type
_entity_poly.pdbx_seq_one_letter_code
_entity_poly.pdbx_strand_id
1 'polypeptide(L)'
;MGQALTLALTAALTCWLLRVSFWRWCRWMALPFGFLLVGVLTIVFSVSRDPQMLLASIRLGAFSIGISAPGLAVAGETFWRSLAAMAATLWLVLNLPFPQLIILLKRGRVPRLLTEQILLTWRFIFILLDEAMAIHRAQTLRFGYGSVPQGYRSLAMLVGLLFTRVLLRYQQMSTALDIKLYQGDFHL
;
A
#
# COMPACT_ATOMS: atom_id res chain seq x y z
N MET A 1 14.14 22.27 6.42
CA MET A 1 15.52 21.74 6.30
C MET A 1 15.62 20.27 6.71
N GLY A 2 15.15 19.86 7.89
CA GLY A 2 15.26 18.45 8.33
C GLY A 2 14.60 17.42 7.42
N GLN A 3 13.40 17.69 6.89
CA GLN A 3 12.65 16.75 6.04
C GLN A 3 13.35 16.45 4.70
N ALA A 4 13.90 17.48 4.05
CA ALA A 4 14.66 17.32 2.81
C ALA A 4 15.95 16.50 3.04
N LEU A 5 16.63 16.71 4.17
CA LEU A 5 17.78 15.91 4.57
C LEU A 5 17.41 14.45 4.80
N THR A 6 16.31 14.16 5.51
CA THR A 6 15.87 12.78 5.73
C THR A 6 15.54 12.07 4.43
N LEU A 7 14.94 12.78 3.47
CA LEU A 7 14.67 12.23 2.14
C LEU A 7 15.96 11.92 1.38
N ALA A 8 16.90 12.87 1.34
CA ALA A 8 18.16 12.69 0.62
C ALA A 8 18.98 11.54 1.22
N LEU A 9 19.06 11.46 2.56
CA LEU A 9 19.75 10.39 3.28
C LEU A 9 19.10 9.02 3.04
N THR A 10 17.77 8.91 3.19
CA THR A 10 17.08 7.63 2.98
C THR A 10 17.17 7.17 1.54
N ALA A 11 17.07 8.08 0.56
CA ALA A 11 17.26 7.79 -0.86
C ALA A 11 18.69 7.33 -1.18
N ALA A 12 19.70 8.04 -0.66
CA ALA A 12 21.10 7.68 -0.86
C ALA A 12 21.42 6.30 -0.24
N LEU A 13 20.93 6.05 0.97
CA LEU A 13 21.09 4.76 1.65
C LEU A 13 20.39 3.62 0.89
N THR A 14 19.18 3.86 0.35
CA THR A 14 18.49 2.83 -0.47
C THR A 14 19.28 2.53 -1.75
N CYS A 15 19.72 3.56 -2.47
CA CYS A 15 20.50 3.38 -3.69
C CYS A 15 21.84 2.68 -3.43
N TRP A 16 22.53 3.02 -2.35
CA TRP A 16 23.82 2.43 -1.99
C TRP A 16 23.68 0.98 -1.51
N LEU A 17 22.78 0.71 -0.57
CA LEU A 17 22.63 -0.61 0.05
C LEU A 17 22.03 -1.65 -0.91
N LEU A 18 21.02 -1.27 -1.69
CA LEU A 18 20.32 -2.17 -2.62
C LEU A 18 20.94 -2.18 -4.02
N ARG A 19 21.98 -1.36 -4.26
CA ARG A 19 22.62 -1.16 -5.57
C ARG A 19 21.61 -0.89 -6.70
N VAL A 20 20.55 -0.16 -6.38
CA VAL A 20 19.48 0.21 -7.32
C VAL A 20 19.84 1.54 -7.97
N SER A 21 19.67 1.63 -9.30
CA SER A 21 19.88 2.89 -10.01
C SER A 21 18.91 3.97 -9.51
N PHE A 22 19.40 5.20 -9.37
CA PHE A 22 18.59 6.35 -8.92
C PHE A 22 17.28 6.50 -9.72
N TRP A 23 17.34 6.26 -11.03
CA TRP A 23 16.16 6.27 -11.92
C TRP A 23 15.09 5.24 -11.54
N ARG A 24 15.48 4.04 -11.09
CA ARG A 24 14.52 3.03 -10.62
C ARG A 24 13.84 3.48 -9.34
N TRP A 25 14.59 4.07 -8.41
CA TRP A 25 14.04 4.64 -7.19
C TRP A 25 13.06 5.79 -7.48
N CYS A 26 13.40 6.72 -8.37
CA CYS A 26 12.49 7.78 -8.81
C CYS A 26 11.21 7.22 -9.44
N ARG A 27 11.32 6.13 -10.22
CA ARG A 27 10.13 5.47 -10.80
C ARG A 27 9.21 4.86 -9.74
N TRP A 28 9.76 4.32 -8.64
CA TRP A 28 8.96 3.87 -7.50
C TRP A 28 8.30 5.03 -6.75
N MET A 29 9.00 6.16 -6.61
CA MET A 29 8.48 7.36 -5.96
C MET A 29 7.45 8.12 -6.82
N ALA A 30 7.41 7.88 -8.14
CA ALA A 30 6.53 8.59 -9.06
C ALA A 30 5.03 8.40 -8.75
N LEU A 31 4.62 7.20 -8.32
CA LEU A 31 3.22 6.90 -8.00
C LEU A 31 2.74 7.66 -6.74
N PRO A 32 3.45 7.60 -5.60
CA PRO A 32 3.15 8.44 -4.44
C PRO A 32 3.22 9.94 -4.74
N PHE A 33 4.19 10.37 -5.57
CA PHE A 33 4.36 11.76 -5.95
C PHE A 33 3.16 12.32 -6.73
N GLY A 34 2.61 11.55 -7.67
CA GLY A 34 1.41 11.94 -8.41
C GLY A 34 0.21 12.17 -7.49
N PHE A 35 -0.01 11.27 -6.53
CA PHE A 35 -1.06 11.43 -5.52
C PHE A 35 -0.85 12.65 -4.63
N LEU A 36 0.39 12.85 -4.18
CA LEU A 36 0.77 13.97 -3.33
C LEU A 36 0.59 15.32 -4.04
N LEU A 37 0.91 15.41 -5.33
CA LEU A 37 0.68 16.63 -6.12
C LEU A 37 -0.80 17.04 -6.13
N VAL A 38 -1.72 16.09 -6.32
CA VAL A 38 -3.16 16.37 -6.27
C VAL A 38 -3.54 16.93 -4.90
N GLY A 39 -3.03 16.35 -3.81
CA GLY A 39 -3.29 16.83 -2.44
C GLY A 39 -2.65 18.18 -2.12
N VAL A 40 -1.49 18.50 -2.67
CA VAL A 40 -0.84 19.81 -2.47
C VAL A 40 -1.57 20.89 -3.27
N LEU A 41 -2.03 20.57 -4.49
CA LEU A 41 -2.83 21.48 -5.30
C LEU A 41 -4.13 21.86 -4.58
N THR A 42 -4.82 20.93 -3.93
CA THR A 42 -6.04 21.27 -3.16
C THR A 42 -5.75 22.17 -1.95
N ILE A 43 -4.57 22.08 -1.33
CA ILE A 43 -4.17 22.96 -0.22
C ILE A 43 -3.81 24.37 -0.74
N VAL A 44 -3.13 24.44 -1.88
CA VAL A 44 -2.76 25.72 -2.52
C VAL A 44 -4.01 26.46 -3.00
N PHE A 45 -4.99 25.75 -3.57
CA PHE A 45 -6.27 26.30 -4.00
C PHE A 45 -7.28 26.28 -2.85
N SER A 46 -7.12 27.20 -1.90
CA SER A 46 -8.07 27.38 -0.82
C SER A 46 -9.28 28.21 -1.27
N VAL A 47 -10.48 27.75 -0.94
CA VAL A 47 -11.73 28.51 -1.11
C VAL A 47 -11.93 29.35 0.16
N SER A 48 -11.80 30.66 0.05
CA SER A 48 -12.06 31.58 1.17
C SER A 48 -13.10 32.62 0.78
N ARG A 49 -13.90 33.07 1.77
CA ARG A 49 -14.93 34.11 1.59
C ARG A 49 -14.39 35.52 1.80
N ASP A 50 -13.19 35.66 2.37
CA ASP A 50 -12.58 36.96 2.67
C ASP A 50 -11.50 37.34 1.63
N PRO A 51 -11.73 38.37 0.79
CA PRO A 51 -10.82 38.76 -0.29
C PRO A 51 -9.54 39.45 0.18
N GLN A 52 -9.44 39.86 1.45
CA GLN A 52 -8.36 40.73 1.95
C GLN A 52 -7.07 39.97 2.35
N MET A 53 -7.10 38.63 2.43
CA MET A 53 -5.94 37.78 2.77
C MET A 53 -5.36 37.00 1.57
N LEU A 54 -5.89 37.20 0.35
CA LEU A 54 -5.55 36.41 -0.84
C LEU A 54 -4.64 37.22 -1.77
N LEU A 55 -3.46 36.69 -2.12
CA LEU A 55 -2.47 37.35 -2.97
C LEU A 55 -2.88 37.36 -4.45
N ALA A 56 -3.66 36.38 -4.88
CA ALA A 56 -4.32 36.33 -6.17
C ALA A 56 -5.64 35.57 -5.99
N SER A 57 -6.77 36.21 -6.29
CA SER A 57 -8.10 35.60 -6.16
C SER A 57 -8.87 35.73 -7.47
N ILE A 58 -9.48 34.63 -7.91
CA ILE A 58 -10.52 34.64 -8.94
C ILE A 58 -11.85 34.55 -8.21
N ARG A 59 -12.69 35.59 -8.35
CA ARG A 59 -14.03 35.61 -7.79
C ARG A 59 -14.95 34.73 -8.65
N LEU A 60 -15.48 33.67 -8.07
CA LEU A 60 -16.53 32.84 -8.65
C LEU A 60 -17.80 33.04 -7.80
N GLY A 61 -18.55 34.10 -8.09
CA GLY A 61 -19.79 34.44 -7.37
C GLY A 61 -19.54 34.79 -5.89
N ALA A 62 -20.17 34.05 -4.96
CA ALA A 62 -20.07 34.26 -3.51
C ALA A 62 -18.81 33.63 -2.87
N PHE A 63 -17.95 33.00 -3.65
CA PHE A 63 -16.73 32.35 -3.19
C PHE A 63 -15.52 32.87 -3.98
N SER A 64 -14.43 33.20 -3.28
CA SER A 64 -13.15 33.49 -3.93
C SER A 64 -12.24 32.27 -3.82
N ILE A 65 -11.84 31.72 -4.96
CA ILE A 65 -10.74 30.75 -5.03
C ILE A 65 -9.48 31.57 -5.22
N GLY A 66 -8.53 31.44 -4.30
CA GLY A 66 -7.29 32.18 -4.40
C GLY A 66 -6.15 31.54 -3.64
N ILE A 67 -4.95 32.01 -3.92
CA ILE A 67 -3.74 31.54 -3.27
C ILE A 67 -3.49 32.44 -2.06
N SER A 68 -3.52 31.87 -0.87
CA SER A 68 -3.12 32.55 0.36
C SER A 68 -1.63 32.29 0.65
N ALA A 69 -0.90 33.31 1.11
CA ALA A 69 0.47 33.15 1.60
C ALA A 69 0.62 32.03 2.67
N PRO A 70 -0.27 31.92 3.68
CA PRO A 70 -0.22 30.80 4.62
C PRO A 70 -0.51 29.45 3.96
N GLY A 71 -1.41 29.39 2.97
CA GLY A 71 -1.70 28.17 2.22
C GLY A 71 -0.48 27.65 1.46
N LEU A 72 0.31 28.54 0.87
CA LEU A 72 1.55 28.16 0.18
C LEU A 72 2.62 27.61 1.13
N ALA A 73 2.75 28.21 2.33
CA ALA A 73 3.68 27.72 3.34
C ALA A 73 3.29 26.32 3.86
N VAL A 74 2.01 26.12 4.18
CA VAL A 74 1.48 24.82 4.63
C VAL A 74 1.57 23.76 3.53
N ALA A 75 1.31 24.13 2.28
CA ALA A 75 1.46 23.25 1.13
C ALA A 75 2.91 22.77 0.97
N GLY A 76 3.88 23.69 1.05
CA GLY A 76 5.30 23.38 0.98
C GLY A 76 5.78 22.48 2.11
N GLU A 77 5.37 22.74 3.35
CA GLU A 77 5.71 21.90 4.50
C GLU A 77 5.10 20.50 4.37
N THR A 78 3.82 20.41 3.99
CA THR A 78 3.12 19.14 3.82
C THR A 78 3.75 18.31 2.71
N PHE A 79 4.18 18.96 1.62
CA PHE A 79 4.89 18.32 0.52
C PHE A 79 6.17 17.64 0.99
N TRP A 80 7.07 18.38 1.64
CA TRP A 80 8.35 17.85 2.10
C TRP A 80 8.19 16.78 3.19
N ARG A 81 7.25 16.98 4.12
CA ARG A 81 6.97 16.02 5.19
C ARG A 81 6.48 14.68 4.64
N SER A 82 5.52 14.73 3.72
CA SER A 82 4.92 13.53 3.13
C SER A 82 5.93 12.78 2.26
N LEU A 83 6.73 13.49 1.47
CA LEU A 83 7.76 12.89 0.63
C LEU A 83 8.85 12.20 1.48
N ALA A 84 9.28 12.83 2.58
CA ALA A 84 10.22 12.24 3.52
C ALA A 84 9.66 10.97 4.20
N ALA A 85 8.39 11.01 4.63
CA ALA A 85 7.73 9.85 5.23
C ALA A 85 7.60 8.69 4.24
N MET A 86 7.29 8.97 2.98
CA MET A 86 7.21 7.98 1.91
C MET A 86 8.58 7.35 1.64
N ALA A 87 9.65 8.16 1.57
CA ALA A 87 11.01 7.66 1.40
C ALA A 87 11.47 6.76 2.55
N ALA A 88 11.19 7.14 3.80
CA ALA A 88 11.48 6.31 4.97
C ALA A 88 10.68 5.00 4.96
N THR A 89 9.40 5.05 4.57
CA THR A 89 8.55 3.87 4.46
C THR A 89 9.06 2.90 3.39
N LEU A 90 9.41 3.40 2.21
CA LEU A 90 10.01 2.59 1.15
C LEU A 90 11.34 1.96 1.61
N TRP A 91 12.18 2.73 2.30
CA TRP A 91 13.43 2.22 2.86
C TRP A 91 13.18 1.06 3.84
N LEU A 92 12.18 1.17 4.72
CA LEU A 92 11.79 0.10 5.64
C LEU A 92 11.30 -1.13 4.87
N VAL A 93 10.37 -0.98 3.93
CA VAL A 93 9.79 -2.09 3.16
C VAL A 93 10.86 -2.85 2.37
N LEU A 94 11.86 -2.15 1.84
CA LEU A 94 12.92 -2.79 1.04
C LEU A 94 13.98 -3.52 1.88
N ASN A 95 14.17 -3.14 3.15
CA ASN A 95 15.20 -3.72 4.01
C ASN A 95 14.67 -4.65 5.09
N LEU A 96 13.37 -4.58 5.42
CA LEU A 96 12.75 -5.36 6.49
C LEU A 96 11.94 -6.54 5.94
N PRO A 97 12.50 -7.75 5.87
CA PRO A 97 11.76 -8.94 5.48
C PRO A 97 10.69 -9.30 6.51
N PHE A 98 9.60 -9.93 6.05
CA PHE A 98 8.44 -10.24 6.90
C PHE A 98 8.77 -11.03 8.19
N PRO A 99 9.68 -12.03 8.21
CA PRO A 99 10.05 -12.71 9.46
C PRO A 99 10.67 -11.77 10.50
N GLN A 100 11.47 -10.79 10.06
CA GLN A 100 12.05 -9.78 10.96
C GLN A 100 10.99 -8.82 11.49
N LEU A 101 9.99 -8.47 10.67
CA LEU A 101 8.83 -7.69 11.11
C LEU A 101 8.05 -8.42 12.22
N ILE A 102 7.84 -9.74 12.11
CA ILE A 102 7.20 -10.54 13.16
C ILE A 102 8.00 -10.52 14.46
N ILE A 103 9.34 -10.65 14.39
CA ILE A 103 10.21 -10.56 15.57
C ILE A 103 10.07 -9.19 16.24
N LEU A 104 9.99 -8.12 15.45
CA LEU A 104 9.79 -6.77 15.95
C LEU A 104 8.43 -6.61 16.66
N LEU A 105 7.35 -7.14 16.07
CA LEU A 105 6.02 -7.14 16.70
C LEU A 105 6.01 -7.92 18.03
N LYS A 106 6.69 -9.07 18.08
CA LYS A 106 6.85 -9.85 19.32
C LYS A 106 7.61 -9.05 20.39
N ARG A 107 8.70 -8.37 20.02
CA ARG A 107 9.45 -7.48 20.94
C ARG A 107 8.60 -6.28 21.40
N GLY A 108 7.71 -5.79 20.55
CA GLY A 108 6.71 -4.76 20.85
C GLY A 108 5.57 -5.21 21.77
N ARG A 109 5.61 -6.44 22.30
CA ARG A 109 4.60 -7.04 23.18
C ARG A 109 3.20 -7.13 22.55
N VAL A 110 3.12 -7.28 21.22
CA VAL A 110 1.86 -7.58 20.54
C VAL A 110 1.35 -8.96 21.01
N PRO A 111 0.04 -9.11 21.32
CA PRO A 111 -0.53 -10.39 21.70
C PRO A 111 -0.19 -11.52 20.73
N ARG A 112 0.09 -12.71 21.29
CA ARG A 112 0.46 -13.90 20.52
C ARG A 112 -0.57 -14.25 19.45
N LEU A 113 -1.86 -14.18 19.81
CA LEU A 113 -2.98 -14.44 18.91
C LEU A 113 -2.92 -13.59 17.63
N LEU A 114 -2.69 -12.27 17.77
CA LEU A 114 -2.61 -11.37 16.61
C LEU A 114 -1.39 -11.68 15.74
N THR A 115 -0.26 -12.00 16.36
CA THR A 115 0.97 -12.34 15.65
C THR A 115 0.81 -13.63 14.84
N GLU A 116 0.13 -14.63 15.40
CA GLU A 116 -0.18 -15.89 14.72
C GLU A 116 -1.15 -15.69 13.55
N GLN A 117 -2.20 -14.88 13.75
CA GLN A 117 -3.12 -14.52 12.68
C GLN A 117 -2.38 -13.84 11.52
N ILE A 118 -1.53 -12.84 11.79
CA ILE A 118 -0.73 -12.14 10.78
C ILE A 118 0.17 -13.13 10.00
N LEU A 119 0.84 -14.06 10.70
CA LEU A 119 1.70 -15.07 10.07
C LEU A 119 0.91 -16.02 9.16
N LEU A 120 -0.25 -16.51 9.62
CA LEU A 120 -1.12 -17.39 8.84
C LEU A 120 -1.67 -16.67 7.61
N THR A 121 -2.17 -15.43 7.75
CA THR A 121 -2.64 -14.62 6.62
C THR A 121 -1.53 -14.42 5.59
N TRP A 122 -0.31 -14.06 6.02
CA TRP A 122 0.83 -13.91 5.12
C TRP A 122 1.14 -15.20 4.34
N ARG A 123 1.14 -16.36 5.01
CA ARG A 123 1.32 -17.64 4.33
C ARG A 123 0.21 -17.92 3.32
N PHE A 124 -1.05 -17.65 3.67
CA PHE A 124 -2.18 -17.88 2.78
C PHE A 124 -2.19 -16.96 1.55
N ILE A 125 -1.67 -15.73 1.66
CA ILE A 125 -1.53 -14.83 0.49
C ILE A 125 -0.75 -15.52 -0.64
N PHE A 126 0.40 -16.13 -0.33
CA PHE A 126 1.20 -16.82 -1.36
C PHE A 126 0.52 -18.07 -1.91
N ILE A 127 -0.10 -18.87 -1.04
CA ILE A 127 -0.83 -20.08 -1.47
C ILE A 127 -1.97 -19.70 -2.44
N LEU A 128 -2.72 -18.64 -2.11
CA LEU A 128 -3.81 -18.15 -2.96
C LEU A 128 -3.29 -17.52 -4.25
N LEU A 129 -2.16 -16.82 -4.20
CA LEU A 129 -1.54 -16.26 -5.38
C LEU A 129 -1.09 -17.36 -6.35
N ASP A 130 -0.49 -18.44 -5.85
CA ASP A 130 -0.08 -19.58 -6.67
C ASP A 130 -1.27 -20.27 -7.33
N GLU A 131 -2.37 -20.48 -6.58
CA GLU A 131 -3.61 -21.00 -7.14
C GLU A 131 -4.23 -20.06 -8.18
N ALA A 132 -4.25 -18.76 -7.89
CA ALA A 132 -4.77 -17.74 -8.81
C ALA A 132 -3.97 -17.75 -10.12
N MET A 133 -2.65 -17.84 -10.05
CA MET A 133 -1.76 -17.92 -11.21
C MET A 133 -2.00 -19.21 -12.01
N ALA A 134 -2.23 -20.34 -11.34
CA ALA A 134 -2.56 -21.60 -12.01
C ALA A 134 -3.90 -21.52 -12.76
N ILE A 135 -4.93 -20.96 -12.13
CA ILE A 135 -6.26 -20.75 -12.75
C ILE A 135 -6.16 -19.76 -13.91
N HIS A 136 -5.47 -18.64 -13.71
CA HIS A 136 -5.25 -17.63 -14.74
C HIS A 136 -4.58 -18.23 -15.96
N ARG A 137 -3.48 -19.00 -15.79
CA ARG A 137 -2.79 -19.69 -16.89
C ARG A 137 -3.73 -20.65 -17.64
N ALA A 138 -4.53 -21.44 -16.92
CA ALA A 138 -5.50 -22.34 -17.55
C ALA A 138 -6.57 -21.58 -18.35
N GLN A 139 -7.03 -20.43 -17.87
CA GLN A 139 -7.97 -19.56 -18.58
C GLN A 139 -7.31 -18.90 -19.80
N THR A 140 -6.05 -18.47 -19.70
CA THR A 140 -5.29 -17.90 -20.83
C THR A 140 -5.14 -18.92 -21.97
N LEU A 141 -4.83 -20.19 -21.65
CA LEU A 141 -4.75 -21.28 -22.65
C LEU A 141 -6.08 -21.54 -23.36
N ARG A 142 -7.21 -21.18 -22.74
CA ARG A 142 -8.56 -21.27 -23.31
C ARG A 142 -9.03 -19.96 -23.95
N PHE A 143 -8.10 -19.04 -24.25
CA PHE A 143 -8.39 -17.70 -24.80
C PHE A 143 -9.35 -16.86 -23.94
N GLY A 144 -9.38 -17.09 -22.62
CA GLY A 144 -10.30 -16.43 -21.69
C GLY A 144 -10.12 -14.90 -21.54
N TYR A 145 -9.00 -14.35 -22.03
CA TYR A 145 -8.65 -12.93 -21.92
C TYR A 145 -8.50 -12.24 -23.29
N GLY A 146 -9.07 -12.80 -24.36
CA GLY A 146 -8.96 -12.26 -25.71
C GLY A 146 -9.70 -10.94 -25.97
N SER A 147 -10.68 -10.60 -25.13
CA SER A 147 -11.44 -9.35 -25.19
C SER A 147 -11.83 -8.87 -23.79
N VAL A 148 -12.12 -7.57 -23.65
CA VAL A 148 -12.51 -6.98 -22.35
C VAL A 148 -13.72 -7.70 -21.71
N PRO A 149 -14.82 -8.01 -22.43
CA PRO A 149 -15.95 -8.75 -21.85
C PRO A 149 -15.59 -10.17 -21.40
N GLN A 150 -14.78 -10.89 -22.20
CA GLN A 150 -14.30 -12.22 -21.84
C GLN A 150 -13.36 -12.16 -20.63
N GLY A 151 -12.53 -11.13 -20.53
CA GLY A 151 -11.64 -10.88 -19.40
C GLY A 151 -12.40 -10.73 -18.08
N TYR A 152 -13.48 -9.94 -18.05
CA TYR A 152 -14.33 -9.82 -16.87
C TYR A 152 -15.00 -11.15 -16.50
N ARG A 153 -15.48 -11.92 -17.49
CA ARG A 153 -16.07 -13.24 -17.24
C ARG A 153 -15.04 -14.23 -16.67
N SER A 154 -13.84 -14.25 -17.22
CA SER A 154 -12.74 -15.11 -16.74
C SER A 154 -12.29 -14.71 -15.34
N LEU A 155 -12.19 -13.41 -15.06
CA LEU A 155 -11.90 -12.91 -13.72
C LEU A 155 -12.97 -13.33 -12.71
N ALA A 156 -14.26 -13.18 -13.04
CA ALA A 156 -15.35 -13.61 -12.16
C ALA A 156 -15.29 -15.11 -11.86
N MET A 157 -15.03 -15.94 -12.87
CA MET A 157 -14.83 -17.39 -12.67
C MET A 157 -13.61 -17.69 -11.80
N LEU A 158 -12.50 -16.98 -12.00
CA LEU A 158 -11.29 -17.16 -11.19
C LEU A 158 -11.55 -16.84 -9.72
N VAL A 159 -12.20 -15.71 -9.44
CA VAL A 159 -12.56 -15.32 -8.07
C VAL A 159 -13.53 -16.33 -7.44
N GLY A 160 -14.56 -16.77 -8.17
CA GLY A 160 -15.51 -17.77 -7.66
C GLY A 160 -14.86 -19.13 -7.36
N LEU A 161 -13.95 -19.59 -8.22
CA LEU A 161 -13.19 -20.81 -8.02
C LEU A 161 -12.26 -20.71 -6.80
N LEU A 162 -11.51 -19.61 -6.67
CA LEU A 162 -10.64 -19.37 -5.53
C LEU A 162 -11.42 -19.32 -4.23
N PHE A 163 -12.54 -18.59 -4.21
CA PHE A 163 -13.40 -18.49 -3.02
C PHE A 163 -13.92 -19.86 -2.57
N THR A 164 -14.42 -20.67 -3.52
CA THR A 164 -14.88 -22.03 -3.23
C THR A 164 -13.76 -22.90 -2.68
N ARG A 165 -12.55 -22.81 -3.25
CA ARG A 165 -11.38 -23.55 -2.75
C ARG A 165 -10.94 -23.13 -1.35
N VAL A 166 -11.01 -21.83 -1.04
CA VAL A 166 -10.72 -21.30 0.31
C VAL A 166 -11.69 -21.90 1.32
N LEU A 167 -13.00 -21.90 1.02
CA LEU A 167 -14.02 -22.48 1.91
C LEU A 167 -13.79 -23.99 2.13
N LEU A 168 -13.50 -24.74 1.08
CA LEU A 168 -13.19 -26.17 1.18
C LEU A 168 -11.92 -26.43 2.00
N ARG A 169 -10.86 -25.65 1.78
CA ARG A 169 -9.61 -25.74 2.57
C ARG A 169 -9.84 -25.41 4.04
N TYR A 170 -10.69 -24.41 4.34
CA TYR A 170 -11.06 -24.07 5.71
C TYR A 170 -11.80 -25.23 6.39
N GLN A 171 -12.78 -25.83 5.71
CA GLN A 171 -13.50 -27.01 6.23
C GLN A 171 -12.54 -28.16 6.53
N GLN A 172 -11.63 -28.48 5.60
CA GLN A 172 -10.62 -29.53 5.78
C GLN A 172 -9.68 -29.22 6.96
N MET A 173 -9.27 -27.96 7.11
CA MET A 173 -8.43 -27.53 8.23
C MET A 173 -9.16 -27.67 9.57
N SER A 174 -10.44 -27.28 9.64
CA SER A 174 -11.26 -27.45 10.84
C SER A 174 -11.36 -28.92 11.23
N THR A 175 -11.73 -29.80 10.28
CA THR A 175 -11.82 -31.24 10.53
C THR A 175 -10.47 -31.83 10.99
N ALA A 176 -9.36 -31.39 10.40
CA ALA A 176 -8.04 -31.86 10.79
C ALA A 176 -7.62 -31.39 12.21
N LEU A 177 -8.06 -30.20 12.64
CA LEU A 177 -7.82 -29.70 14.00
C LEU A 177 -8.70 -30.43 15.02
N ASP A 178 -9.95 -30.74 14.67
CA ASP A 178 -10.87 -31.49 15.52
C ASP A 178 -10.33 -32.92 15.78
N ILE A 179 -9.83 -33.60 14.74
CA ILE A 179 -9.18 -34.92 14.87
C ILE A 179 -7.94 -34.86 15.78
N LYS A 180 -7.22 -33.74 15.77
CA LYS A 180 -6.03 -33.52 16.62
C LYS A 180 -6.35 -33.05 18.04
N LEU A 181 -7.63 -33.01 18.43
CA LEU A 181 -8.08 -32.54 19.75
C LEU A 181 -7.55 -31.13 20.07
N TYR A 182 -7.57 -30.24 19.08
CA TYR A 182 -7.07 -28.88 19.23
C TYR A 182 -7.82 -28.14 20.35
N GLN A 183 -7.11 -27.73 21.40
CA GLN A 183 -7.69 -27.07 22.59
C GLN A 183 -7.66 -25.54 22.55
N GLY A 184 -7.37 -24.93 21.39
CA GLY A 184 -7.29 -23.48 21.25
C GLY A 184 -5.86 -22.94 21.13
N ASP A 185 -4.84 -23.77 21.37
CA ASP A 185 -3.43 -23.37 21.29
C ASP A 185 -2.66 -24.11 20.18
N PHE A 186 -2.08 -23.36 19.25
CA PHE A 186 -1.05 -23.87 18.36
C PHE A 186 0.26 -23.96 19.13
N HIS A 187 0.73 -25.17 19.46
CA HIS A 187 2.09 -25.36 19.93
C HIS A 187 3.05 -25.11 18.76
N LEU A 188 3.63 -23.91 18.73
CA LEU A 188 4.68 -23.48 17.79
C LEU A 188 6.06 -23.95 18.30
#